data_AF-D4DH41-F1
#
_entry.id   AF-D4DH41-F1
#
_cell.length_a   1.000
_cell.length_b   1.000
_cell.length_c   1.000
_cell.angle_alpha   90.00
_cell.angle_beta   90.00
_cell.angle_gamma   90.00
#
_symmetry.space_group_name_H-M   'P 1'
#
loop_
_entity.id
_entity.type
_entity.pdbx_description
1 polymer ?
#
loop_
_entity_poly.entity_id
_entity_poly.type
_entity_poly.pdbx_seq_one_letter_code
_entity_poly.pdbx_strand_id
1 'polypeptide(L)'
;MEYTIRCDVENINIETLPQDFKTENCVYPRACCTKDQYRGNRLVYETECNAVGWALAELNPCLRGKRGLIQRAVDSWRNSHQDPRLRSRRVKRMAKANNRKAVAQHASHLSQHQQQQHPQQQQAQQQPLPGLPPHQPHESHAEDVNVSGMFQQM
;
A
#
# COMPACT_ATOMS: atom_id res chain seq x y z
N MET A 1 -6.24 -19.99 -13.28
CA MET A 1 -6.68 -21.01 -12.31
C MET A 1 -7.17 -20.28 -11.08
N GLU A 2 -8.45 -20.44 -10.75
CA GLU A 2 -9.06 -19.80 -9.58
C GLU A 2 -8.73 -20.63 -8.34
N TYR A 3 -8.26 -19.97 -7.28
CA TYR A 3 -8.00 -20.60 -5.99
C TYR A 3 -9.02 -20.06 -5.00
N THR A 4 -9.91 -20.92 -4.52
CA THR A 4 -10.86 -20.58 -3.44
C THR A 4 -10.26 -21.02 -2.11
N ILE A 5 -10.18 -20.11 -1.14
CA ILE A 5 -9.72 -20.39 0.22
C ILE A 5 -10.73 -19.81 1.21
N ARG A 6 -10.86 -20.47 2.37
CA ARG A 6 -11.67 -19.98 3.49
C ARG A 6 -10.93 -18.85 4.21
N CYS A 7 -11.66 -17.80 4.59
CA CYS A 7 -11.10 -16.58 5.18
C CYS A 7 -11.72 -16.18 6.53
N ASP A 8 -12.46 -17.10 7.16
CA ASP A 8 -13.13 -16.94 8.46
C ASP A 8 -12.14 -16.90 9.64
N VAL A 9 -11.15 -15.99 9.58
CA VAL A 9 -10.00 -15.90 10.49
C VAL A 9 -10.44 -15.70 11.95
N GLU A 10 -11.54 -14.99 12.17
CA GLU A 10 -12.11 -14.71 13.50
C GLU A 10 -12.64 -15.96 14.21
N ASN A 11 -12.97 -17.02 13.46
CA ASN A 11 -13.47 -18.28 14.02
C ASN A 11 -12.36 -19.24 14.45
N ILE A 12 -11.08 -18.88 14.27
CA ILE A 12 -9.95 -19.72 14.65
C ILE A 12 -9.33 -19.22 15.95
N ASN A 13 -9.34 -20.07 16.97
CA ASN A 13 -8.57 -19.83 18.17
C ASN A 13 -7.08 -20.14 17.92
N ILE A 14 -6.29 -19.12 17.61
CA ILE A 14 -4.85 -19.27 17.35
C ILE A 14 -4.05 -19.65 18.60
N GLU A 15 -4.57 -19.45 19.81
CA GLU A 15 -3.86 -19.76 21.05
C GLU A 15 -3.77 -21.27 21.28
N THR A 16 -4.78 -22.03 20.85
CA THR A 16 -4.82 -23.50 20.97
C THR A 16 -3.97 -24.22 19.92
N LEU A 17 -3.45 -23.52 18.92
CA LEU A 17 -2.64 -24.13 17.87
C LEU A 17 -1.27 -24.56 18.41
N PRO A 18 -0.79 -25.78 18.07
CA PRO A 18 0.51 -26.29 18.50
C PRO A 18 1.68 -25.39 18.07
N GLN A 19 2.74 -25.35 18.88
CA GLN A 19 3.91 -24.52 18.58
C GLN A 19 4.62 -24.95 17.29
N ASP A 20 4.68 -26.25 17.01
CA ASP A 20 5.27 -26.78 15.77
C ASP A 20 4.48 -26.32 14.54
N PHE A 21 3.15 -26.34 14.65
CA PHE A 21 2.26 -25.81 13.62
C PHE A 21 2.52 -24.32 13.37
N LYS A 22 2.63 -23.52 14.43
CA LYS A 22 2.92 -22.10 14.33
C LYS A 22 4.28 -21.85 13.66
N THR A 23 5.29 -22.62 14.04
CA THR A 23 6.65 -22.50 13.50
C THR A 23 6.69 -22.85 12.01
N GLU A 24 6.06 -23.96 11.62
CA GLU A 24 6.01 -24.42 10.22
C GLU A 24 5.20 -23.46 9.32
N ASN A 25 4.14 -22.86 9.85
CA ASN A 25 3.14 -22.11 9.08
C ASN A 25 3.21 -20.59 9.29
N CYS A 26 4.29 -20.06 9.86
CA CYS A 26 4.47 -18.62 10.02
C CYS A 26 4.93 -17.93 8.73
N VAL A 27 4.57 -16.65 8.57
CA VAL A 27 5.07 -15.79 7.47
C VAL A 27 6.40 -15.14 7.87
N TYR A 28 6.52 -14.73 9.13
CA TYR A 28 7.67 -14.05 9.71
C TYR A 28 8.23 -14.87 10.89
N PRO A 29 9.19 -15.79 10.64
CA PRO A 29 9.75 -16.66 11.69
C PRO A 29 10.35 -15.88 12.86
N ARG A 30 10.96 -14.72 12.58
CA ARG A 30 11.55 -13.83 13.59
C ARG A 30 10.55 -13.24 14.57
N ALA A 31 9.26 -13.21 14.22
CA ALA A 31 8.18 -12.72 15.06
C ALA A 31 7.39 -13.86 15.73
N CYS A 32 7.95 -15.08 15.75
CA CYS A 32 7.45 -16.23 16.53
C CYS A 32 8.09 -16.28 17.92
N CYS A 33 8.25 -15.13 18.58
CA CYS A 33 8.87 -15.02 19.89
C CYS A 33 8.15 -13.96 20.74
N THR A 34 8.51 -13.87 22.02
CA THR A 34 7.98 -12.84 22.90
C THR A 34 8.53 -11.46 22.55
N LYS A 35 7.83 -10.40 22.99
CA LYS A 35 8.22 -9.01 22.72
C LYS A 35 9.66 -8.70 23.12
N ASP A 36 10.12 -9.25 24.24
CA ASP A 36 11.47 -9.00 24.78
C ASP A 36 12.57 -9.67 23.94
N GLN A 37 12.23 -10.75 23.23
CA GLN A 37 13.16 -11.49 22.38
C GLN A 37 13.21 -10.94 20.95
N TYR A 38 12.21 -10.16 20.54
CA TYR A 38 12.15 -9.63 19.19
C TYR A 38 13.14 -8.49 18.96
N ARG A 39 13.93 -8.60 17.89
CA ARG A 39 14.91 -7.57 17.52
C ARG A 39 14.45 -6.81 16.27
N GLY A 40 13.66 -5.76 16.44
CA GLY A 40 13.23 -4.89 15.35
C GLY A 40 12.11 -3.92 15.74
N ASN A 41 11.64 -3.15 14.76
CA ASN A 41 10.60 -2.13 14.92
C ASN A 41 9.23 -2.49 14.31
N ARG A 42 9.09 -3.70 13.75
CA ARG A 42 7.88 -4.14 13.04
C ARG A 42 7.11 -5.25 13.75
N LEU A 43 7.40 -5.50 15.03
CA LEU A 43 6.83 -6.62 15.80
C LEU A 43 5.31 -6.72 15.63
N VAL A 44 4.58 -5.64 15.92
CA VAL A 44 3.12 -5.61 15.86
C VAL A 44 2.61 -6.07 14.48
N TYR A 45 3.16 -5.51 13.41
CA TYR A 45 2.78 -5.88 12.05
C TYR A 45 3.11 -7.34 11.74
N GLU A 46 4.29 -7.82 12.12
CA GLU A 46 4.74 -9.18 11.79
C GLU A 46 3.99 -10.24 12.60
N THR A 47 3.72 -9.98 13.88
CA THR A 47 2.92 -10.85 14.75
C THR A 47 1.47 -10.91 14.28
N GLU A 48 0.85 -9.79 13.90
CA GLU A 48 -0.49 -9.78 13.29
C GLU A 48 -0.53 -10.59 12.00
N CYS A 49 0.48 -10.44 11.12
CA CYS A 49 0.56 -11.24 9.90
C CYS A 49 0.70 -12.74 10.19
N ASN A 50 1.46 -13.10 11.23
CA ASN A 50 1.59 -14.50 11.66
C ASN A 50 0.27 -15.04 12.21
N ALA A 51 -0.44 -14.28 13.05
CA ALA A 51 -1.75 -14.67 13.58
C ALA A 51 -2.75 -14.98 12.46
N VAL A 52 -2.86 -14.07 11.48
CA VAL A 52 -3.71 -14.28 10.28
C VAL A 52 -3.22 -15.48 9.46
N GLY A 53 -1.90 -15.61 9.28
CA GLY A 53 -1.30 -16.73 8.55
C GLY A 53 -1.63 -18.09 9.16
N TRP A 54 -1.56 -18.21 10.50
CA TRP A 54 -1.90 -19.45 11.21
C TRP A 54 -3.38 -19.79 11.08
N ALA A 55 -4.26 -18.80 11.23
CA ALA A 55 -5.70 -19.02 11.05
C ALA A 55 -6.04 -19.48 9.63
N LEU A 56 -5.44 -18.85 8.61
CA LEU A 56 -5.62 -19.26 7.21
C LEU A 56 -5.07 -20.67 6.94
N ALA A 57 -3.91 -21.01 7.49
CA ALA A 57 -3.32 -22.34 7.36
C ALA A 57 -4.14 -23.43 8.09
N GLU A 58 -4.76 -23.08 9.22
CA GLU A 58 -5.64 -23.99 9.95
C GLU A 58 -6.90 -24.29 9.14
N LEU A 59 -7.56 -23.25 8.64
CA LEU A 59 -8.76 -23.34 7.80
C LEU A 59 -8.52 -24.05 6.46
N ASN A 60 -7.30 -23.96 5.92
CA ASN A 60 -6.98 -24.41 4.56
C ASN A 60 -5.75 -25.32 4.57
N PRO A 61 -5.93 -26.66 4.68
CA PRO A 61 -4.82 -27.62 4.67
C PRO A 61 -3.88 -27.49 3.48
N CYS A 62 -4.36 -27.03 2.32
CA CYS A 62 -3.56 -26.84 1.11
C CYS A 62 -2.46 -25.76 1.24
N LEU A 63 -2.58 -24.84 2.21
CA LEU A 63 -1.61 -23.79 2.49
C LEU A 63 -0.48 -24.25 3.43
N ARG A 64 -0.70 -25.33 4.19
CA ARG A 64 0.23 -25.77 5.24
C ARG A 64 1.60 -26.13 4.67
N GLY A 65 2.66 -25.79 5.40
CA GLY A 65 4.06 -25.97 5.01
C GLY A 65 4.50 -25.12 3.80
N LYS A 66 3.62 -24.32 3.21
CA LYS A 66 3.88 -23.56 1.98
C LYS A 66 3.89 -22.07 2.27
N ARG A 67 4.98 -21.58 2.88
CA ARG A 67 5.12 -20.18 3.32
C ARG A 67 4.77 -19.15 2.23
N GLY A 68 5.16 -19.38 0.98
CA GLY A 68 4.84 -18.49 -0.14
C GLY A 68 3.35 -18.44 -0.52
N LEU A 69 2.58 -19.51 -0.25
CA LEU A 69 1.12 -19.49 -0.42
C LEU A 69 0.43 -18.81 0.77
N ILE A 70 0.88 -19.10 1.99
CA ILE A 70 0.38 -18.44 3.21
C ILE A 70 0.57 -16.92 3.07
N GLN A 71 1.74 -16.47 2.62
CA GLN A 71 2.00 -15.05 2.38
C GLN A 71 1.04 -14.43 1.36
N ARG A 72 0.78 -15.10 0.22
CA ARG A 72 -0.18 -14.62 -0.79
C ARG A 72 -1.60 -14.55 -0.27
N ALA A 73 -2.00 -15.51 0.56
CA ALA A 73 -3.31 -15.53 1.21
C ALA A 73 -3.44 -14.38 2.22
N VAL A 74 -2.43 -14.17 3.06
CA VAL A 74 -2.37 -13.04 4.02
C VAL A 74 -2.43 -11.70 3.30
N ASP A 75 -1.66 -11.52 2.23
CA ASP A 75 -1.68 -10.28 1.44
C ASP A 75 -3.07 -10.01 0.83
N SER A 76 -3.72 -11.05 0.31
CA SER A 76 -5.08 -10.96 -0.24
C SER A 76 -6.08 -10.54 0.84
N TRP A 77 -6.05 -11.21 1.99
CA TRP A 77 -6.90 -10.90 3.15
C TRP A 77 -6.69 -9.47 3.68
N ARG A 78 -5.44 -9.00 3.76
CA ARG A 78 -5.12 -7.64 4.20
C ARG A 78 -5.55 -6.58 3.19
N ASN A 79 -5.53 -6.90 1.90
CA ASN A 79 -5.96 -5.98 0.84
C ASN A 79 -7.48 -5.87 0.73
N SER A 80 -8.22 -6.94 1.06
CA SER A 80 -9.70 -6.95 1.12
C SER A 80 -10.25 -6.51 2.48
N HIS A 81 -9.40 -6.39 3.50
CA HIS A 81 -9.79 -5.97 4.83
C HIS A 81 -10.50 -4.60 4.86
N GLN A 82 -11.47 -4.48 5.78
CA GLN A 82 -12.32 -3.29 5.89
C GLN A 82 -11.51 -2.07 6.31
N ASP A 83 -10.49 -2.23 7.18
CA ASP A 83 -9.58 -1.15 7.54
C ASP A 83 -8.63 -0.80 6.37
N PRO A 84 -8.77 0.39 5.74
CA PRO A 84 -7.92 0.79 4.64
C PRO A 84 -6.45 0.94 5.03
N ARG A 85 -6.12 1.10 6.32
CA ARG A 85 -4.75 1.21 6.81
C ARG A 85 -3.97 -0.07 6.60
N LEU A 86 -4.64 -1.22 6.66
CA LEU A 86 -4.02 -2.53 6.45
C LEU A 86 -3.70 -2.82 4.98
N ARG A 87 -4.37 -2.15 4.03
CA ARG A 87 -4.12 -2.34 2.60
C ARG A 87 -2.68 -1.99 2.20
N SER A 88 -2.12 -2.73 1.25
CA SER A 88 -0.76 -2.50 0.74
C SER A 88 -0.59 -1.11 0.11
N ARG A 89 0.64 -0.59 0.09
CA ARG A 89 0.97 0.70 -0.55
C ARG A 89 0.55 0.75 -2.02
N ARG A 90 0.67 -0.38 -2.74
CA ARG A 90 0.28 -0.49 -4.15
C ARG A 90 -1.21 -0.27 -4.33
N VAL A 91 -2.04 -0.95 -3.53
CA VAL A 91 -3.50 -0.81 -3.56
C VAL A 91 -3.92 0.62 -3.23
N LYS A 92 -3.29 1.23 -2.20
CA LYS A 92 -3.53 2.65 -1.86
C LYS A 92 -3.21 3.58 -3.02
N ARG A 93 -2.08 3.38 -3.72
CA ARG A 93 -1.73 4.16 -4.92
C ARG A 93 -2.73 3.97 -6.06
N MET A 94 -3.15 2.74 -6.32
CA MET A 94 -4.13 2.42 -7.37
C MET A 94 -5.49 3.08 -7.09
N ALA A 95 -5.98 3.02 -5.85
CA ALA A 95 -7.20 3.69 -5.44
C ALA A 95 -7.12 5.22 -5.62
N LYS A 96 -5.99 5.84 -5.25
CA LYS A 96 -5.76 7.29 -5.47
C LYS A 96 -5.74 7.67 -6.95
N ALA A 97 -5.11 6.85 -7.79
CA ALA A 97 -5.08 7.06 -9.24
C ALA A 97 -6.47 6.91 -9.87
N ASN A 98 -7.26 5.91 -9.44
CA ASN A 98 -8.64 5.74 -9.89
C ASN A 98 -9.53 6.91 -9.47
N ASN A 99 -9.39 7.40 -8.24
CA ASN A 99 -10.16 8.55 -7.75
C ASN A 99 -9.86 9.82 -8.56
N ARG A 100 -8.59 10.10 -8.90
CA ARG A 100 -8.22 11.23 -9.78
C ARG A 100 -8.86 11.13 -11.17
N LYS A 101 -8.92 9.92 -11.75
CA LYS A 101 -9.58 9.69 -13.06
C LYS A 101 -11.09 9.90 -12.97
N ALA A 102 -11.74 9.40 -11.91
CA ALA A 102 -13.17 9.59 -11.70
C ALA A 102 -13.54 11.09 -11.51
N VAL A 103 -12.73 11.84 -10.75
CA VAL A 103 -12.92 13.29 -10.58
C VAL A 103 -12.74 14.04 -11.91
N ALA A 104 -11.73 13.68 -12.71
CA ALA A 104 -11.53 14.27 -14.03
C ALA A 104 -12.70 14.00 -14.99
N GLN A 105 -13.24 12.78 -15.01
CA GLN A 105 -14.41 12.42 -15.82
C GLN A 105 -15.67 13.17 -15.41
N HIS A 106 -15.90 13.36 -14.11
CA HIS A 106 -17.04 14.15 -13.61
C HIS A 106 -16.91 15.64 -13.98
N ALA A 107 -15.70 16.20 -13.91
CA ALA A 107 -15.45 17.59 -14.32
C ALA A 107 -15.70 17.81 -15.84
N SER A 108 -15.37 16.83 -16.68
CA SER A 108 -15.65 16.90 -18.12
C SER A 108 -17.14 16.91 -18.45
N HIS A 109 -17.97 16.17 -17.69
CA HIS A 109 -19.41 16.09 -17.94
C HIS A 109 -20.17 17.37 -17.49
N LEU A 110 -19.69 18.04 -16.44
CA LEU A 110 -20.29 19.30 -15.97
C LEU A 110 -19.97 20.49 -16.89
N SER A 111 -18.83 20.47 -17.60
CA SER A 111 -18.44 21.54 -18.53
C SER A 111 -19.23 21.52 -19.86
N GLN A 112 -20.04 20.48 -20.11
CA GLN A 112 -20.79 20.31 -21.36
C GLN A 112 -22.22 20.89 -21.31
N HIS A 113 -22.71 21.36 -20.15
CA HIS A 113 -24.06 21.95 -20.03
C HIS A 113 -24.09 23.50 -19.97
N GLN A 114 -22.98 24.18 -20.25
CA GLN A 114 -22.92 25.66 -20.22
C GLN A 114 -22.42 26.26 -21.55
N GLN A 115 -22.92 25.75 -22.69
CA GLN A 115 -22.79 26.42 -23.99
C GLN A 115 -24.15 26.63 -24.63
N GLN A 116 -24.98 27.49 -24.05
CA GLN A 116 -25.91 28.29 -24.84
C GLN A 116 -26.30 29.57 -24.13
N GLN A 117 -25.51 30.64 -24.31
CA GLN A 117 -25.96 32.03 -24.41
C GLN A 117 -24.77 32.94 -24.76
N HIS A 118 -24.75 33.42 -26.01
CA HIS A 118 -24.09 34.66 -26.43
C HIS A 118 -24.88 35.86 -25.86
N PRO A 119 -24.23 36.99 -25.51
CA PRO A 119 -23.99 38.01 -26.54
C PRO A 119 -22.63 38.74 -26.51
N GLN A 120 -22.30 39.10 -27.74
CA GLN A 120 -21.44 40.11 -28.36
C GLN A 120 -20.90 41.33 -27.54
N GLN A 121 -19.58 41.52 -27.70
CA GLN A 121 -18.76 42.76 -27.83
C GLN A 121 -18.68 43.83 -26.72
N GLN A 122 -17.45 44.05 -26.22
CA GLN A 122 -16.76 45.33 -26.36
C GLN A 122 -15.23 45.18 -26.19
N GLN A 123 -14.49 45.65 -27.20
CA GLN A 123 -13.02 45.77 -27.18
C GLN A 123 -12.61 47.00 -26.37
N ALA A 124 -11.73 46.82 -25.39
CA ALA A 124 -10.94 47.90 -24.83
C ALA A 124 -9.46 47.50 -24.87
N GLN A 125 -8.71 48.20 -25.72
CA GLN A 125 -7.25 48.18 -25.77
C GLN A 125 -6.69 48.72 -24.45
N GLN A 126 -5.82 47.95 -23.77
CA GLN A 126 -4.91 48.50 -22.76
C GLN A 126 -3.52 47.86 -22.89
N GLN A 127 -2.53 48.71 -22.63
CA GLN A 127 -1.14 48.70 -23.10
C GLN A 127 -0.25 47.65 -22.39
N PRO A 128 0.89 47.25 -23.00
CA PRO A 128 1.83 46.33 -22.35
C PRO A 128 2.67 47.02 -21.26
N LEU A 129 2.72 46.42 -20.07
CA LEU A 129 3.66 46.79 -19.00
C LEU A 129 5.11 46.36 -19.35
N PRO A 130 6.13 47.16 -18.99
CA PRO A 130 7.53 46.77 -19.12
C PRO A 130 7.93 45.71 -18.09
N GLY A 131 8.80 44.81 -18.52
CA GLY A 131 9.17 43.57 -17.83
C GLY A 131 9.92 43.74 -16.51
N LEU A 132 9.64 42.80 -15.61
CA LEU A 132 10.47 42.50 -14.44
C LEU A 132 11.47 41.39 -14.80
N PRO A 133 12.73 41.47 -14.32
CA PRO A 133 13.75 40.48 -14.61
C PRO A 133 13.46 39.14 -13.90
N PRO A 134 13.90 37.99 -14.46
CA PRO A 134 13.73 36.70 -13.84
C PRO A 134 14.69 36.53 -12.65
N HIS A 135 14.13 36.16 -11.49
CA HIS A 135 14.90 35.64 -10.37
C HIS A 135 15.49 34.27 -10.74
N GLN A 136 16.80 34.14 -10.56
CA GLN A 136 17.53 32.87 -10.65
C GLN A 136 17.09 31.93 -9.52
N PRO A 137 16.80 30.63 -9.78
CA PRO A 137 16.77 29.65 -8.72
C PRO A 137 18.22 29.29 -8.35
N HIS A 138 18.59 29.53 -7.09
CA HIS A 138 19.78 28.95 -6.49
C HIS A 138 19.66 27.42 -6.53
N GLU A 139 20.57 26.79 -7.26
CA GLU A 139 20.73 25.34 -7.34
C GLU A 139 21.28 24.85 -5.99
N SER A 140 20.41 24.29 -5.15
CA SER A 140 20.82 23.54 -3.97
C SER A 140 21.35 22.18 -4.42
N HIS A 141 22.67 22.08 -4.47
CA HIS A 141 23.44 20.85 -4.64
C HIS A 141 23.09 19.90 -3.49
N ALA A 142 22.20 18.93 -3.74
CA ALA A 142 22.00 17.80 -2.85
C ALA A 142 22.95 16.69 -3.32
N GLU A 143 24.04 16.51 -2.58
CA GLU A 143 24.95 15.38 -2.77
C GLU A 143 24.19 14.07 -2.47
N ASP A 144 24.04 13.26 -3.51
CA ASP A 144 23.56 11.89 -3.43
C ASP A 144 24.67 11.05 -2.79
N VAL A 145 24.56 10.83 -1.48
CA VAL A 145 25.47 9.92 -0.76
C VAL A 145 25.12 8.50 -1.19
N ASN A 146 25.81 8.03 -2.22
CA ASN A 146 25.83 6.66 -2.68
C ASN A 146 26.39 5.73 -1.58
N VAL A 147 25.54 5.30 -0.66
CA VAL A 147 25.86 4.21 0.30
C VAL A 147 25.59 2.88 -0.41
N SER A 148 26.46 2.53 -1.35
CA SER A 148 26.52 1.17 -1.89
C SER A 148 27.93 0.85 -2.34
N GLY A 149 28.76 0.40 -1.39
CA GLY A 149 29.97 -0.35 -1.70
C GLY A 149 31.11 -0.14 -0.71
N MET A 150 31.06 -0.74 0.49
CA MET A 150 32.26 -0.80 1.35
C MET A 150 32.40 -2.02 2.28
N PHE A 151 31.70 -3.14 2.08
CA PHE A 151 31.98 -4.34 2.90
C PHE A 151 31.97 -5.64 2.10
N GLN A 152 33.09 -5.91 1.42
CA GLN A 152 33.51 -7.26 1.06
C GLN A 152 35.03 -7.35 1.00
N GLN A 153 35.70 -7.49 2.16
CA GLN A 153 37.02 -8.11 2.24
C GLN A 153 37.35 -8.46 3.71
N MET A 154 37.17 -9.74 4.04
CA MET A 154 38.05 -10.62 4.86
C MET A 154 37.31 -11.92 5.10
#